data_AF-A0A3M2GUT2-F1
#
_entry.id   AF-A0A3M2GUT2-F1
#
_cell.length_a   1.000
_cell.length_b   1.000
_cell.length_c   1.000
_cell.angle_alpha   90.00
_cell.angle_beta   90.00
_cell.angle_gamma   90.00
#
_symmetry.space_group_name_H-M   'P 1'
#
loop_
_entity.id
_entity.type
_entity.pdbx_description
1 polymer ?
#
loop_
_entity_poly.entity_id
_entity_poly.type
_entity_poly.pdbx_seq_one_letter_code
_entity_poly.pdbx_strand_id
1 'polypeptide(L)'
;MLTKDLLRFKISRGVIIPQFINPDDPALLQFAGQLLAVFKAAVGTATRAELLQESQALVETAPCPAIIARGLEKLLLDRTEFDTTPDPSLMEWRQELFRRTGEWLSQMSFATYEDYLREIEREWGEPPETLAHRLYADLPESQPVIRFRALSPRRLLHRYNCAQVQGLLLRCAELHLRVADSGSPQLRQLFKYLRFHQLLARIQKNQAGEFIITVDGPLNLFYKTQKYGLNLARFFPAVLHQPRWALEAEVQFRGRRKQRLVLDHTCGLEPYSEQFLAYVPEEIRMFQENFQTKVADWQMEPAAEFVPLEGEYYCFPDFVLTHASGCTVALELFHPWHAAHLTARLQQLEGAATPTLILGVSRILLKDTAVAAAVENSPYFARFGFTFREMPTVEGIKKVLEQVLQESKS
;
A
#
# COMPACT_ATOMS: atom_id res chain seq x y z
N MET A 1 4.29 7.97 3.34
CA MET A 1 4.64 8.56 2.01
C MET A 1 4.45 10.06 2.06
N LEU A 2 5.15 10.84 1.26
CA LEU A 2 4.97 12.30 1.25
C LEU A 2 3.68 12.69 0.51
N THR A 3 3.01 13.73 1.02
CA THR A 3 1.88 14.38 0.36
C THR A 3 2.38 15.32 -0.74
N LYS A 4 1.50 15.73 -1.66
CA LYS A 4 1.86 16.51 -2.85
C LYS A 4 2.60 17.81 -2.51
N ASP A 5 2.22 18.47 -1.43
CA ASP A 5 2.80 19.72 -0.91
C ASP A 5 4.19 19.55 -0.28
N LEU A 6 4.59 18.30 -0.01
CA LEU A 6 5.92 17.94 0.50
C LEU A 6 6.83 17.35 -0.59
N LEU A 7 6.34 17.26 -1.84
CA LEU A 7 7.15 16.79 -2.95
C LEU A 7 8.05 17.90 -3.50
N ARG A 8 9.31 17.54 -3.74
CA ARG A 8 10.34 18.42 -4.30
C ARG A 8 10.81 17.85 -5.62
N PHE A 9 10.43 18.51 -6.70
CA PHE A 9 10.87 18.12 -8.04
C PHE A 9 10.84 19.34 -8.97
N LYS A 10 11.68 19.29 -10.00
CA LYS A 10 11.63 20.22 -11.13
C LYS A 10 11.06 19.51 -12.34
N ILE A 11 10.48 20.27 -13.26
CA ILE A 11 10.09 19.77 -14.57
C ILE A 11 10.95 20.49 -15.61
N SER A 12 11.70 19.75 -16.40
CA SER A 12 12.51 20.28 -17.50
C SER A 12 12.22 19.48 -18.76
N ARG A 13 11.83 20.16 -19.84
CA ARG A 13 11.52 19.54 -21.16
C ARG A 13 10.58 18.32 -21.05
N GLY A 14 9.57 18.39 -20.18
CA GLY A 14 8.60 17.31 -19.96
C GLY A 14 9.08 16.16 -19.07
N VAL A 15 10.28 16.24 -18.50
CA VAL A 15 10.86 15.26 -17.58
C VAL A 15 10.81 15.77 -16.14
N ILE A 16 10.35 14.93 -15.21
CA ILE A 16 10.33 15.17 -13.77
C ILE A 16 11.70 14.79 -13.21
N ILE A 17 12.31 15.73 -12.49
CA ILE A 17 13.61 15.56 -11.82
C ILE A 17 13.36 15.72 -10.31
N PRO A 18 13.25 14.61 -9.56
CA PRO A 18 13.15 14.66 -8.10
C PRO A 18 14.37 15.35 -7.48
N GLN A 19 14.16 16.13 -6.42
CA GLN A 19 15.23 16.80 -5.68
C GLN A 19 15.55 16.03 -4.40
N PHE A 20 16.42 15.03 -4.55
CA PHE A 20 16.89 14.23 -3.42
C PHE A 20 17.81 15.03 -2.48
N ILE A 21 17.84 14.61 -1.22
CA ILE A 21 18.79 15.07 -0.21
C ILE A 21 19.98 14.11 -0.14
N ASN A 22 21.13 14.59 0.34
CA ASN A 22 22.27 13.74 0.64
C ASN A 22 22.03 13.01 1.99
N PRO A 23 21.90 11.67 2.01
CA PRO A 23 21.67 10.91 3.25
C PRO A 23 22.88 10.88 4.21
N ASP A 24 24.06 11.27 3.72
CA ASP A 24 25.30 11.30 4.50
C ASP A 24 25.69 12.74 4.92
N ASP A 25 24.81 13.72 4.70
CA ASP A 25 25.00 15.09 5.17
C ASP A 25 24.99 15.12 6.72
N PRO A 26 26.07 15.59 7.39
CA PRO A 26 26.18 15.55 8.84
C PRO A 26 25.10 16.37 9.56
N ALA A 27 24.72 17.53 9.02
CA ALA A 27 23.72 18.40 9.63
C ALA A 27 22.32 17.78 9.54
N LEU A 28 21.99 17.16 8.39
CA LEU A 28 20.73 16.42 8.23
C LEU A 28 20.69 15.15 9.09
N LEU A 29 21.81 14.43 9.23
CA LEU A 29 21.89 13.26 10.11
C LEU A 29 21.68 13.63 11.57
N GLN A 30 22.30 14.72 12.03
CA GLN A 30 22.11 15.25 13.38
C GLN A 30 20.65 15.65 13.61
N PHE A 31 20.08 16.44 12.69
CA PHE A 31 18.68 16.87 12.76
C PHE A 31 17.70 15.68 12.77
N ALA A 32 17.89 14.71 11.87
CA ALA A 32 17.10 13.48 11.85
C ALA A 32 17.21 12.69 13.18
N GLY A 33 18.39 12.68 13.80
CA GLY A 33 18.61 12.08 15.12
C GLY A 33 17.84 12.78 16.24
N GLN A 34 17.84 14.12 16.26
CA GLN A 34 17.07 14.92 17.22
C GLN A 34 15.57 14.68 17.07
N LEU A 35 15.06 14.72 15.83
CA LEU A 35 13.65 14.47 15.56
C LEU A 35 13.24 13.05 15.95
N LEU A 36 14.08 12.05 15.65
CA LEU A 36 13.85 10.67 16.11
C LEU A 36 13.82 10.54 17.65
N ALA A 37 14.61 11.34 18.36
CA ALA A 37 14.64 11.31 19.83
C ALA A 37 13.32 11.83 20.42
N VAL A 38 12.77 12.92 19.90
CA VAL A 38 11.45 13.45 20.30
C VAL A 38 10.36 12.38 20.15
N PHE A 39 10.28 11.74 18.98
CA PHE A 39 9.27 10.70 18.73
C PHE A 39 9.44 9.46 19.60
N LYS A 40 10.67 9.11 20.00
CA LYS A 40 10.92 8.00 20.93
C LYS A 40 10.53 8.37 22.36
N ALA A 41 10.86 9.59 22.79
CA ALA A 41 10.57 10.07 24.13
C ALA A 41 9.07 10.18 24.38
N ALA A 42 8.27 10.53 23.36
CA ALA A 42 6.83 10.69 23.43
C ALA A 42 6.04 9.41 23.76
N VAL A 43 6.60 8.22 23.53
CA VAL A 43 5.87 6.95 23.67
C VAL A 43 5.48 6.71 25.13
N GLY A 44 4.17 6.63 25.38
CA GLY A 44 3.59 6.41 26.71
C GLY A 44 3.64 7.63 27.63
N THR A 45 4.15 8.78 27.17
CA THR A 45 4.31 9.98 28.01
C THR A 45 3.64 11.21 27.43
N ALA A 46 3.53 11.31 26.10
CA ALA A 46 3.01 12.49 25.43
C ALA A 46 1.72 12.17 24.66
N THR A 47 0.88 13.19 24.54
CA THR A 47 -0.24 13.27 23.63
C THR A 47 0.24 13.61 22.21
N ARG A 48 -0.66 13.48 21.23
CA ARG A 48 -0.41 13.89 19.86
C ARG A 48 -0.08 15.37 19.76
N ALA A 49 -0.76 16.24 20.49
CA ALA A 49 -0.52 17.67 20.48
C ALA A 49 0.87 18.03 21.00
N GLU A 50 1.26 17.46 22.15
CA GLU A 50 2.58 17.69 22.75
C GLU A 50 3.70 17.19 21.83
N LEU A 51 3.55 15.99 21.24
CA LEU A 51 4.49 15.48 20.25
C LEU A 51 4.64 16.44 19.06
N LEU A 52 3.52 16.93 18.52
CA LEU A 52 3.54 17.86 17.38
C LEU A 52 4.15 19.21 17.74
N GLN A 53 3.92 19.71 18.96
CA GLN A 53 4.52 20.94 19.43
C GLN A 53 6.04 20.80 19.56
N GLU A 54 6.52 19.73 20.18
CA GLU A 54 7.96 19.46 20.32
C GLU A 54 8.64 19.25 18.98
N SER A 55 8.02 18.49 18.07
CA SER A 55 8.59 18.26 16.73
C SER A 55 8.59 19.52 15.89
N GLN A 56 7.55 20.36 16.00
CA GLN A 56 7.46 21.64 15.28
C GLN A 56 8.58 22.61 15.68
N ALA A 57 8.93 22.69 16.98
CA ALA A 57 10.05 23.53 17.44
C ALA A 57 11.39 23.11 16.81
N LEU A 58 11.61 21.82 16.58
CA LEU A 58 12.77 21.33 15.84
C LEU A 58 12.67 21.65 14.34
N VAL A 59 11.48 21.48 13.74
CA VAL A 59 11.26 21.76 12.31
C VAL A 59 11.56 23.22 11.97
N GLU A 60 11.24 24.16 12.86
CA GLU A 60 11.49 25.60 12.69
C GLU A 60 12.97 25.99 12.73
N THR A 61 13.77 25.21 13.48
CA THR A 61 15.21 25.44 13.66
C THR A 61 16.07 24.53 12.78
N ALA A 62 15.46 23.80 11.84
CA ALA A 62 16.13 22.81 11.02
C ALA A 62 17.22 23.42 10.12
N PRO A 63 18.36 22.71 9.91
CA PRO A 63 19.45 23.17 9.05
C PRO A 63 19.16 22.99 7.55
N CYS A 64 17.88 22.93 7.16
CA CYS A 64 17.46 22.64 5.80
C CYS A 64 16.14 23.36 5.47
N PRO A 65 15.77 23.49 4.18
CA PRO A 65 14.48 24.07 3.79
C PRO A 65 13.30 23.42 4.54
N ALA A 66 12.36 24.23 5.03
CA ALA A 66 11.23 23.78 5.85
C ALA A 66 10.44 22.60 5.26
N ILE A 67 10.30 22.55 3.92
CA ILE A 67 9.63 21.45 3.22
C ILE A 67 10.31 20.08 3.44
N ILE A 68 11.64 20.05 3.65
CA ILE A 68 12.40 18.83 3.96
C ILE A 68 12.11 18.43 5.40
N ALA A 69 12.26 19.36 6.35
CA ALA A 69 12.02 19.11 7.77
C ALA A 69 10.60 18.59 8.05
N ARG A 70 9.57 19.27 7.53
CA ARG A 70 8.17 18.80 7.59
C ARG A 70 7.98 17.43 6.93
N GLY A 71 8.70 17.17 5.84
CA GLY A 71 8.65 15.86 5.19
C GLY A 71 9.23 14.74 6.04
N LEU A 72 10.33 15.00 6.77
CA LEU A 72 10.89 14.04 7.72
C LEU A 72 9.94 13.79 8.88
N GLU A 73 9.42 14.84 9.51
CA GLU A 73 8.41 14.77 10.57
C GLU A 73 7.19 13.95 10.14
N LYS A 74 6.63 14.27 8.96
CA LYS A 74 5.51 13.52 8.39
C LYS A 74 5.79 12.02 8.28
N LEU A 75 7.00 11.65 7.85
CA LEU A 75 7.39 10.25 7.71
C LEU A 75 7.56 9.53 9.06
N LEU A 76 7.83 10.28 10.12
CA LEU A 76 7.86 9.76 11.50
C LEU A 76 6.45 9.65 12.06
N LEU A 77 5.57 10.63 11.84
CA LEU A 77 4.14 10.56 12.18
C LEU A 77 3.46 9.34 11.53
N ASP A 78 3.75 9.04 10.25
CA ASP A 78 3.29 7.82 9.57
C ASP A 78 3.74 6.50 10.26
N ARG A 79 4.70 6.59 11.19
CA ARG A 79 5.28 5.47 11.94
C ARG A 79 4.93 5.52 13.42
N THR A 80 4.10 6.47 13.83
CA THR A 80 3.55 6.61 15.18
C THR A 80 2.11 6.10 15.22
N GLU A 81 1.80 5.36 16.28
CA GLU A 81 0.47 4.84 16.59
C GLU A 81 -0.07 5.61 17.79
N PHE A 82 -1.29 6.12 17.65
CA PHE A 82 -1.98 6.90 18.67
C PHE A 82 -3.16 6.09 19.19
N ASP A 83 -3.53 6.28 20.44
CA ASP A 83 -4.73 5.67 20.98
C ASP A 83 -5.97 6.31 20.37
N THR A 84 -6.73 5.54 19.62
CA THR A 84 -8.02 5.95 19.04
C THR A 84 -9.18 5.18 19.65
N THR A 85 -8.96 4.48 20.77
CA THR A 85 -10.00 3.72 21.46
C THR A 85 -11.06 4.69 21.96
N PRO A 86 -12.33 4.52 21.55
CA PRO A 86 -13.40 5.35 22.08
C PRO A 86 -13.55 5.13 23.59
N ASP A 87 -13.88 6.18 24.32
CA ASP A 87 -14.24 6.10 25.75
C ASP A 87 -15.74 6.43 25.92
N PRO A 88 -16.63 5.42 25.94
CA PRO A 88 -18.06 5.64 26.16
C PRO A 88 -18.36 6.32 27.50
N SER A 89 -17.55 6.04 28.53
CA SER A 89 -17.76 6.61 29.86
C SER A 89 -17.51 8.11 29.87
N LEU A 90 -16.51 8.58 29.12
CA LEU A 90 -16.24 10.01 28.94
C LEU A 90 -17.37 10.71 28.18
N MET A 91 -17.93 10.04 27.16
CA MET A 91 -19.06 10.59 26.39
C MET A 91 -20.31 10.77 27.26
N GLU A 92 -20.66 9.75 28.05
CA GLU A 92 -21.78 9.80 29.00
C GLU A 92 -21.55 10.87 30.07
N TRP A 93 -20.34 10.91 30.63
CA TRP A 93 -19.94 11.90 31.63
C TRP A 93 -20.05 13.33 31.10
N ARG A 94 -19.58 13.58 29.87
CA ARG A 94 -19.68 14.89 29.19
C ARG A 94 -21.13 15.32 28.98
N GLN A 95 -21.99 14.38 28.56
CA GLN A 95 -23.42 14.66 28.39
C GLN A 95 -24.08 15.05 29.71
N GLU A 96 -23.78 14.33 30.78
CA GLU A 96 -24.31 14.65 32.11
C GLU A 96 -23.82 16.02 32.59
N LEU A 97 -22.53 16.33 32.39
CA LEU A 97 -21.97 17.64 32.72
C LEU A 97 -22.71 18.77 31.97
N PHE A 98 -22.90 18.65 30.66
CA PHE A 98 -23.59 19.68 29.88
C PHE A 98 -25.08 19.78 30.22
N ARG A 99 -25.75 18.66 30.50
CA ARG A 99 -27.17 18.65 30.89
C ARG A 99 -27.36 19.40 32.22
N ARG A 100 -26.59 19.01 33.24
CA ARG A 100 -26.65 19.59 34.58
C ARG A 100 -26.28 21.07 34.59
N THR A 101 -25.17 21.42 33.93
CA THR A 101 -24.76 22.83 33.87
C THR A 101 -25.75 23.70 33.08
N GLY A 102 -26.38 23.15 32.04
CA GLY A 102 -27.47 23.81 31.31
C GLY A 102 -28.73 24.03 32.15
N GLU A 103 -29.11 23.06 32.98
CA GLU A 103 -30.22 23.20 33.94
C GLU A 103 -29.95 24.31 34.96
N TRP A 104 -28.75 24.35 35.53
CA TRP A 104 -28.36 25.38 36.48
C TRP A 104 -28.38 26.78 35.87
N LEU A 105 -27.81 26.96 34.68
CA LEU A 105 -27.82 28.24 33.98
C LEU A 105 -29.25 28.72 33.63
N SER A 106 -30.23 27.82 33.61
CA SER A 106 -31.65 28.14 33.37
C SER A 106 -32.44 28.42 34.64
N GLN A 107 -32.02 27.88 35.79
CA GLN A 107 -32.78 27.91 37.06
C GLN A 107 -32.13 28.74 38.17
N MET A 108 -30.82 28.96 38.08
CA MET A 108 -30.02 29.65 39.10
C MET A 108 -29.46 30.97 38.52
N SER A 109 -29.16 31.91 39.41
CA SER A 109 -28.43 33.13 39.06
C SER A 109 -27.08 33.11 39.77
N PHE A 110 -26.00 33.15 38.99
CA PHE A 110 -24.64 33.25 39.48
C PHE A 110 -24.22 34.72 39.42
N ALA A 111 -23.71 35.28 40.53
CA ALA A 111 -23.28 36.68 40.58
C ALA A 111 -21.99 36.91 39.77
N THR A 112 -21.12 35.90 39.71
CA THR A 112 -19.86 35.92 38.96
C THR A 112 -19.61 34.58 38.25
N TYR A 113 -18.68 34.56 37.30
CA TYR A 113 -18.26 33.32 36.64
C TYR A 113 -17.54 32.39 37.62
N GLU A 114 -16.79 32.94 38.56
CA GLU A 114 -16.09 32.21 39.62
C GLU A 114 -17.08 31.50 40.57
N ASP A 115 -18.26 32.09 40.82
CA ASP A 115 -19.31 31.42 41.59
C ASP A 115 -19.83 30.18 40.86
N TYR A 116 -20.03 30.28 39.54
CA TYR A 116 -20.45 29.15 38.70
C TYR A 116 -19.38 28.03 38.67
N LEU A 117 -18.11 28.40 38.52
CA LEU A 117 -17.00 27.44 38.56
C LEU A 117 -16.87 26.73 39.91
N ARG A 118 -17.06 27.44 41.03
CA ARG A 118 -17.08 26.83 42.38
C ARG A 118 -18.23 25.83 42.54
N GLU A 119 -19.38 26.08 41.94
CA GLU A 119 -20.51 25.14 41.97
C GLU A 119 -20.25 23.89 41.11
N ILE A 120 -19.57 24.03 39.97
CA ILE A 120 -19.07 22.89 39.19
C ILE A 120 -18.09 22.06 40.03
N GLU A 121 -17.08 22.71 40.62
CA GLU A 121 -16.09 22.02 41.45
C GLU A 121 -16.74 21.26 42.60
N ARG A 122 -17.76 21.83 43.24
CA ARG A 122 -18.51 21.19 44.33
C ARG A 122 -19.26 19.93 43.89
N GLU A 123 -19.90 19.93 42.73
CA GLU A 123 -20.70 18.80 42.24
C GLU A 123 -19.82 17.66 41.69
N TRP A 124 -18.78 18.00 40.92
CA TRP A 124 -17.91 17.00 40.29
C TRP A 124 -16.69 16.61 41.12
N GLY A 125 -16.38 17.34 42.20
CA GLY A 125 -15.29 17.03 43.12
C GLY A 125 -13.88 17.20 42.52
N GLU A 126 -13.77 17.90 41.39
CA GLU A 126 -12.53 18.16 40.67
C GLU A 126 -12.44 19.65 40.28
N PRO A 127 -11.25 20.26 40.29
CA PRO A 127 -11.06 21.63 39.84
C PRO A 127 -11.53 21.81 38.38
N PRO A 128 -12.15 22.96 38.04
CA PRO A 128 -12.64 23.21 36.68
C PRO A 128 -11.58 23.05 35.59
N GLU A 129 -10.32 23.34 35.89
CA GLU A 129 -9.20 23.15 34.96
C GLU A 129 -9.01 21.67 34.60
N THR A 130 -9.04 20.79 35.60
CA THR A 130 -8.97 19.33 35.40
C THR A 130 -10.15 18.83 34.58
N LEU A 131 -11.35 19.33 34.91
CA LEU A 131 -12.57 19.00 34.17
C LEU A 131 -12.51 19.47 32.72
N ALA A 132 -11.96 20.65 32.44
CA ALA A 132 -11.79 21.19 31.10
C ALA A 132 -10.84 20.32 30.26
N HIS A 133 -9.74 19.86 30.84
CA HIS A 133 -8.84 18.91 30.16
C HIS A 133 -9.51 17.57 29.87
N ARG A 134 -10.24 17.03 30.87
CA ARG A 134 -11.01 15.79 30.72
C ARG A 134 -12.09 15.92 29.66
N LEU A 135 -12.76 17.08 29.57
CA LEU A 135 -13.89 17.34 28.68
C LEU A 135 -13.58 17.00 27.23
N TYR A 136 -12.34 17.16 26.78
CA TYR A 136 -11.92 16.94 25.40
C TYR A 136 -10.78 15.92 25.27
N ALA A 137 -10.65 15.01 26.25
CA ALA A 137 -9.61 13.98 26.25
C ALA A 137 -9.75 12.94 25.12
N ASP A 138 -10.90 12.86 24.44
CA ASP A 138 -11.15 12.04 23.25
C ASP A 138 -10.84 12.74 21.91
N LEU A 139 -10.48 14.03 21.93
CA LEU A 139 -10.11 14.73 20.69
C LEU A 139 -8.80 14.18 20.12
N PRO A 140 -8.61 14.23 18.78
CA PRO A 140 -7.40 13.73 18.13
C PRO A 140 -6.08 14.27 18.72
N GLU A 141 -6.09 15.51 19.21
CA GLU A 141 -4.96 16.18 19.84
C GLU A 141 -4.55 15.56 21.19
N SER A 142 -5.53 15.07 21.95
CA SER A 142 -5.36 14.45 23.26
C SER A 142 -4.93 12.98 23.19
N GLN A 143 -4.93 12.38 21.98
CA GLN A 143 -4.63 10.95 21.80
C GLN A 143 -3.21 10.61 22.28
N PRO A 144 -3.06 9.72 23.28
CA PRO A 144 -1.75 9.25 23.73
C PRO A 144 -0.95 8.56 22.62
N VAL A 145 0.36 8.73 22.64
CA VAL A 145 1.28 7.99 21.76
C VAL A 145 1.50 6.58 22.32
N ILE A 146 0.95 5.55 21.67
CA ILE A 146 1.07 4.14 22.10
C ILE A 146 2.40 3.53 21.64
N ARG A 147 2.77 3.79 20.39
CA ARG A 147 3.92 3.10 19.78
C ARG A 147 4.58 3.97 18.73
N PHE A 148 5.90 3.90 18.67
CA PHE A 148 6.68 4.50 17.59
C PHE A 148 7.65 3.49 16.98
N ARG A 149 7.54 3.26 15.67
CA ARG A 149 8.45 2.38 14.93
C ARG A 149 9.69 3.16 14.51
N ALA A 150 10.72 3.18 15.34
CA ALA A 150 11.95 3.94 15.09
C ALA A 150 12.68 3.53 13.79
N LEU A 151 13.53 4.43 13.29
CA LEU A 151 14.53 4.22 12.24
C LEU A 151 15.89 4.75 12.74
N SER A 152 16.98 4.41 12.04
CA SER A 152 18.21 5.18 12.19
C SER A 152 18.11 6.50 11.41
N PRO A 153 18.86 7.55 11.78
CA PRO A 153 18.87 8.82 11.05
C PRO A 153 19.11 8.64 9.55
N ARG A 154 20.16 7.89 9.18
CA ARG A 154 20.48 7.58 7.78
C ARG A 154 19.32 6.89 7.05
N ARG A 155 18.68 5.88 7.67
CA ARG A 155 17.51 5.20 7.08
C ARG A 155 16.32 6.14 6.89
N LEU A 156 16.12 7.12 7.77
CA LEU A 156 15.08 8.14 7.61
C LEU A 156 15.35 9.03 6.39
N LEU A 157 16.60 9.43 6.15
CA LEU A 157 16.96 10.24 4.99
C LEU A 157 16.83 9.46 3.66
N HIS A 158 17.24 8.18 3.61
CA HIS A 158 16.95 7.33 2.44
C HIS A 158 15.44 7.14 2.24
N ARG A 159 14.68 6.95 3.33
CA ARG A 159 13.22 6.87 3.28
C ARG A 159 12.60 8.15 2.73
N TYR A 160 13.14 9.33 3.04
CA TYR A 160 12.69 10.61 2.47
C TYR A 160 12.84 10.63 0.95
N ASN A 161 14.02 10.29 0.43
CA ASN A 161 14.27 10.25 -1.01
C ASN A 161 13.37 9.22 -1.71
N CYS A 162 13.21 8.03 -1.13
CA CYS A 162 12.25 7.05 -1.65
C CYS A 162 10.82 7.61 -1.64
N ALA A 163 10.41 8.28 -0.56
CA ALA A 163 9.06 8.83 -0.43
C ALA A 163 8.75 9.96 -1.41
N GLN A 164 9.77 10.69 -1.90
CA GLN A 164 9.64 11.63 -3.02
C GLN A 164 9.17 10.91 -4.29
N VAL A 165 9.81 9.79 -4.65
CA VAL A 165 9.43 8.98 -5.80
C VAL A 165 8.04 8.36 -5.60
N GLN A 166 7.79 7.79 -4.43
CA GLN A 166 6.48 7.20 -4.11
C GLN A 166 5.34 8.21 -4.29
N GLY A 167 5.53 9.45 -3.82
CA GLY A 167 4.52 10.51 -3.98
C GLY A 167 4.26 10.90 -5.43
N LEU A 168 5.28 10.84 -6.30
CA LEU A 168 5.12 11.02 -7.76
C LEU A 168 4.34 9.86 -8.39
N LEU A 169 4.66 8.62 -8.00
CA LEU A 169 4.02 7.41 -8.51
C LEU A 169 2.54 7.27 -8.12
N LEU A 170 2.06 8.00 -7.10
CA LEU A 170 0.62 8.09 -6.78
C LEU A 170 -0.22 8.67 -7.93
N ARG A 171 0.41 9.28 -8.95
CA ARG A 171 -0.23 9.86 -10.13
C ARG A 171 0.33 9.28 -11.43
N CYS A 172 0.88 8.07 -11.36
CA CYS A 172 1.36 7.33 -12.50
C CYS A 172 0.20 6.89 -13.41
N ALA A 173 0.38 6.97 -14.72
CA ALA A 173 -0.52 6.43 -15.73
C ALA A 173 -0.03 5.09 -16.26
N GLU A 174 1.29 4.90 -16.34
CA GLU A 174 1.94 3.67 -16.76
C GLU A 174 3.38 3.69 -16.22
N LEU A 175 3.88 2.53 -15.78
CA LEU A 175 5.24 2.36 -15.29
C LEU A 175 5.90 1.20 -16.04
N HIS A 176 7.05 1.47 -16.65
CA HIS A 176 7.94 0.48 -17.23
C HIS A 176 9.16 0.32 -16.34
N LEU A 177 9.38 -0.91 -15.87
CA LEU A 177 10.52 -1.28 -15.08
C LEU A 177 11.36 -2.30 -15.84
N ARG A 178 12.65 -2.01 -16.00
CA ARG A 178 13.65 -2.91 -16.56
C ARG A 178 14.55 -3.41 -15.44
N VAL A 179 14.68 -4.72 -15.31
CA VAL A 179 15.54 -5.37 -14.31
C VAL A 179 16.31 -6.51 -14.96
N ALA A 180 17.57 -6.68 -14.57
CA ALA A 180 18.39 -7.78 -15.08
C ALA A 180 17.82 -9.14 -14.61
N ASP A 181 17.74 -10.12 -15.52
CA ASP A 181 17.45 -11.49 -15.15
C ASP A 181 18.68 -12.10 -14.46
N SER A 182 18.62 -12.12 -13.14
CA SER A 182 19.70 -12.64 -12.29
C SER A 182 19.37 -14.01 -11.69
N GLY A 183 18.16 -14.53 -11.91
CA GLY A 183 17.64 -15.69 -11.17
C GLY A 183 17.69 -15.51 -9.63
N SER A 184 17.91 -14.29 -9.14
CA SER A 184 18.26 -14.04 -7.74
C SER A 184 17.04 -14.12 -6.82
N PRO A 185 17.24 -14.44 -5.52
CA PRO A 185 16.19 -14.31 -4.52
C PRO A 185 15.54 -12.93 -4.48
N GLN A 186 16.31 -11.87 -4.74
CA GLN A 186 15.87 -10.48 -4.80
C GLN A 186 14.90 -10.25 -5.95
N LEU A 187 15.16 -10.85 -7.10
CA LEU A 187 14.27 -10.77 -8.26
C LEU A 187 12.95 -11.49 -7.96
N ARG A 188 12.98 -12.72 -7.43
CA ARG A 188 11.76 -13.43 -6.98
C ARG A 188 10.97 -12.60 -5.96
N GLN A 189 11.67 -11.94 -5.04
CA GLN A 189 11.04 -11.09 -4.03
C GLN A 189 10.36 -9.86 -4.65
N LEU A 190 10.92 -9.25 -5.70
CA LEU A 190 10.29 -8.16 -6.44
C LEU A 190 8.92 -8.59 -6.97
N PHE A 191 8.84 -9.74 -7.64
CA PHE A 191 7.58 -10.24 -8.20
C PHE A 191 6.58 -10.67 -7.13
N LYS A 192 7.05 -11.29 -6.04
CA LYS A 192 6.21 -11.52 -4.85
C LYS A 192 5.62 -10.21 -4.33
N TYR A 193 6.38 -9.12 -4.35
CA TYR A 193 5.92 -7.82 -3.89
C TYR A 193 4.95 -7.15 -4.87
N LEU A 194 5.19 -7.29 -6.17
CA LEU A 194 4.28 -6.88 -7.24
C LEU A 194 2.90 -7.52 -7.04
N ARG A 195 2.88 -8.84 -6.80
CA ARG A 195 1.67 -9.61 -6.48
C ARG A 195 1.05 -9.21 -5.14
N PHE A 196 1.85 -9.07 -4.09
CA PHE A 196 1.37 -8.67 -2.76
C PHE A 196 0.62 -7.32 -2.81
N HIS A 197 1.11 -6.39 -3.62
CA HIS A 197 0.44 -5.10 -3.87
C HIS A 197 -0.70 -5.19 -4.88
N GLN A 198 -1.07 -6.39 -5.33
CA GLN A 198 -2.15 -6.65 -6.28
C GLN A 198 -1.99 -5.81 -7.57
N LEU A 199 -0.74 -5.65 -7.99
CA LEU A 199 -0.38 -4.98 -9.24
C LEU A 199 -0.28 -6.05 -10.30
N LEU A 200 -1.16 -6.02 -11.29
CA LEU A 200 -0.95 -6.81 -12.50
C LEU A 200 0.08 -6.12 -13.37
N ALA A 201 0.95 -6.92 -13.97
CA ALA A 201 1.99 -6.44 -14.85
C ALA A 201 2.09 -7.34 -16.07
N ARG A 202 2.37 -6.72 -17.22
CA ARG A 202 2.86 -7.43 -18.39
C ARG A 202 4.36 -7.63 -18.22
N ILE A 203 4.79 -8.89 -18.15
CA ILE A 203 6.19 -9.26 -17.97
C ILE A 203 6.68 -9.88 -19.27
N GLN A 204 7.76 -9.33 -19.83
CA GLN A 204 8.39 -9.81 -21.05
C GLN A 204 9.92 -9.84 -20.87
N LYS A 205 10.63 -10.60 -21.69
CA LYS A 205 12.09 -10.45 -21.83
C LYS A 205 12.42 -9.66 -23.10
N ASN A 206 13.40 -8.78 -23.01
CA ASN A 206 13.97 -8.13 -24.20
C ASN A 206 15.06 -9.03 -24.84
N GLN A 207 15.57 -8.61 -26.00
CA GLN A 207 16.65 -9.33 -26.71
C GLN A 207 17.94 -9.49 -25.90
N ALA A 208 18.16 -8.63 -24.89
CA ALA A 208 19.29 -8.70 -23.98
C ALA A 208 19.04 -9.62 -22.77
N GLY A 209 17.87 -10.27 -22.68
CA GLY A 209 17.48 -11.14 -21.59
C GLY A 209 17.03 -10.41 -20.32
N GLU A 210 16.83 -9.09 -20.35
CA GLU A 210 16.30 -8.32 -19.22
C GLU A 210 14.79 -8.45 -19.14
N PHE A 211 14.25 -8.49 -17.92
CA PHE A 211 12.81 -8.40 -17.70
C PHE A 211 12.32 -6.97 -17.92
N ILE A 212 11.30 -6.84 -18.77
CA ILE A 212 10.50 -5.63 -18.99
C ILE A 212 9.16 -5.85 -18.31
N ILE A 213 8.92 -5.11 -17.24
CA ILE A 213 7.73 -5.19 -16.40
C ILE A 213 6.93 -3.91 -16.64
N THR A 214 5.80 -4.02 -17.33
CA THR A 214 4.89 -2.90 -17.55
C THR A 214 3.71 -3.03 -16.60
N VAL A 215 3.56 -2.03 -15.73
CA VAL A 215 2.46 -1.93 -14.76
C VAL A 215 1.56 -0.78 -15.21
N ASP A 216 0.31 -1.08 -15.53
CA ASP A 216 -0.68 -0.04 -15.82
C ASP A 216 -0.88 0.82 -14.57
N GLY A 217 -0.89 2.13 -14.74
CA GLY A 217 -1.12 3.06 -13.64
C GLY A 217 -2.60 3.28 -13.34
N PRO A 218 -2.93 3.83 -12.16
CA PRO A 218 -4.32 4.12 -11.74
C PRO A 218 -5.13 5.02 -12.69
N LEU A 219 -4.49 5.69 -13.66
CA LEU A 219 -5.15 6.59 -14.61
C LEU A 219 -5.64 5.91 -15.89
N ASN A 220 -5.09 4.75 -16.24
CA ASN A 220 -5.56 3.94 -17.37
C ASN A 220 -6.71 3.00 -16.98
N LEU A 221 -6.99 2.86 -15.68
CA LEU A 221 -8.09 2.05 -15.16
C LEU A 221 -9.37 2.89 -15.08
N PHE A 222 -10.46 2.40 -15.68
CA PHE A 222 -11.80 3.02 -15.65
C PHE A 222 -12.30 3.34 -14.23
N TYR A 223 -11.71 2.70 -13.21
CA TYR A 223 -11.84 3.03 -11.81
C TYR A 223 -10.60 3.78 -11.31
N LYS A 224 -10.69 5.12 -11.23
CA LYS A 224 -9.71 6.03 -10.60
C LYS A 224 -9.56 5.77 -9.09
N THR A 225 -9.12 4.59 -8.69
CA THR A 225 -8.99 4.25 -7.27
C THR A 225 -7.63 4.74 -6.78
N GLN A 226 -7.67 5.68 -5.81
CA GLN A 226 -6.46 6.10 -5.09
C GLN A 226 -5.70 4.89 -4.49
N LYS A 227 -6.43 3.79 -4.22
CA LYS A 227 -5.90 2.51 -3.73
C LYS A 227 -4.85 1.90 -4.66
N TYR A 228 -5.10 1.86 -5.99
CA TYR A 228 -4.14 1.25 -6.92
C TYR A 228 -2.85 2.09 -7.06
N GLY A 229 -2.99 3.43 -7.16
CA GLY A 229 -1.83 4.33 -7.16
C GLY A 229 -1.00 4.22 -5.87
N LEU A 230 -1.68 4.01 -4.73
CA LEU A 230 -1.02 3.76 -3.46
C LEU A 230 -0.26 2.44 -3.46
N ASN A 231 -0.84 1.36 -4.01
CA ASN A 231 -0.17 0.07 -4.15
C ASN A 231 1.09 0.16 -5.04
N LEU A 232 1.01 0.87 -6.18
CA LEU A 232 2.16 1.10 -7.06
C LEU A 232 3.28 1.85 -6.33
N ALA A 233 2.92 2.92 -5.63
CA ALA A 233 3.87 3.67 -4.82
C ALA A 233 4.46 2.79 -3.68
N ARG A 234 3.67 1.89 -3.08
CA ARG A 234 4.15 0.97 -2.04
C ARG A 234 5.03 -0.14 -2.59
N PHE A 235 4.91 -0.48 -3.87
CA PHE A 235 5.77 -1.45 -4.55
C PHE A 235 7.17 -0.92 -4.81
N PHE A 236 7.32 0.37 -5.17
CA PHE A 236 8.61 0.96 -5.56
C PHE A 236 9.82 0.65 -4.65
N PRO A 237 9.73 0.64 -3.30
CA PRO A 237 10.84 0.25 -2.44
C PRO A 237 11.46 -1.13 -2.78
N ALA A 238 10.69 -2.10 -3.30
CA ALA A 238 11.24 -3.39 -3.71
C ALA A 238 12.14 -3.30 -4.94
N VAL A 239 11.93 -2.31 -5.80
CA VAL A 239 12.78 -2.03 -6.97
C VAL A 239 14.20 -1.67 -6.51
N LEU A 240 14.33 -0.92 -5.42
CA LEU A 240 15.62 -0.47 -4.89
C LEU A 240 16.52 -1.63 -4.43
N HIS A 241 15.96 -2.81 -4.18
CA HIS A 241 16.74 -4.01 -3.83
C HIS A 241 17.34 -4.72 -5.05
N GLN A 242 17.00 -4.31 -6.28
CA GLN A 242 17.61 -4.85 -7.48
C GLN A 242 18.98 -4.19 -7.73
N PRO A 243 20.02 -4.96 -8.07
CA PRO A 243 21.37 -4.40 -8.28
C PRO A 243 21.44 -3.51 -9.53
N ARG A 244 20.64 -3.82 -10.55
CA ARG A 244 20.48 -3.02 -11.77
C ARG A 244 19.00 -2.90 -12.10
N TRP A 245 18.53 -1.66 -12.16
CA TRP A 245 17.17 -1.34 -12.54
C TRP A 245 17.13 -0.02 -13.33
N ALA A 246 16.14 0.10 -14.20
CA ALA A 246 15.74 1.35 -14.84
C ALA A 246 14.22 1.45 -14.84
N LEU A 247 13.69 2.61 -14.49
CA LEU A 247 12.27 2.90 -14.35
C LEU A 247 11.92 4.12 -15.21
N GLU A 248 10.92 3.95 -16.05
CA GLU A 248 10.25 5.04 -16.75
C GLU A 248 8.78 5.04 -16.34
N ALA A 249 8.27 6.18 -15.90
CA ALA A 249 6.87 6.32 -15.50
C ALA A 249 6.25 7.56 -16.11
N GLU A 250 5.05 7.41 -16.66
CA GLU A 250 4.23 8.54 -17.08
C GLU A 250 3.46 9.09 -15.88
N VAL A 251 3.76 10.30 -15.44
CA VAL A 251 3.08 10.95 -14.31
C VAL A 251 2.17 12.07 -14.84
N GLN A 252 0.90 12.06 -14.42
CA GLN A 252 -0.06 13.09 -14.82
C GLN A 252 -0.64 13.81 -13.60
N PHE A 253 -0.21 15.06 -13.42
CA PHE A 253 -0.82 15.95 -12.45
C PHE A 253 -2.12 16.55 -13.00
N ARG A 254 -3.10 16.81 -12.12
CA ARG A 254 -4.36 17.46 -12.49
C ARG A 254 -4.09 18.77 -13.25
N GLY A 255 -4.72 18.92 -14.41
CA GLY A 255 -4.60 20.10 -15.27
C GLY A 255 -3.25 20.25 -15.98
N ARG A 256 -2.39 19.23 -15.98
CA ARG A 256 -1.11 19.24 -16.69
C ARG A 256 -1.04 18.11 -17.72
N ARG A 257 -0.21 18.32 -18.75
CA ARG A 257 0.17 17.27 -19.69
C ARG A 257 0.93 16.16 -18.95
N LYS A 258 0.91 14.94 -19.50
CA LYS A 258 1.73 13.83 -19.02
C LYS A 258 3.21 14.23 -19.03
N GLN A 259 3.92 13.84 -17.99
CA GLN A 259 5.34 14.12 -17.79
C GLN A 259 6.06 12.80 -17.50
N ARG A 260 7.32 12.69 -17.87
CA ARG A 260 8.08 11.45 -17.70
C ARG A 260 8.95 11.52 -16.47
N LEU A 261 8.87 10.51 -15.61
CA LEU A 261 9.84 10.27 -14.54
C LEU A 261 10.77 9.16 -15.03
N VAL A 262 12.06 9.46 -15.14
CA VAL A 262 13.08 8.50 -15.56
C VAL A 262 14.12 8.40 -14.45
N LEU A 263 14.29 7.18 -13.92
CA LEU A 263 15.22 6.88 -12.85
C LEU A 263 15.92 5.56 -13.14
N ASP A 264 17.14 5.39 -12.65
CA ASP A 264 17.83 4.10 -12.68
C ASP A 264 18.66 3.91 -11.40
N HIS A 265 19.30 2.75 -11.28
CA HIS A 265 20.15 2.39 -10.15
C HIS A 265 21.28 3.40 -9.83
N THR A 266 21.62 4.33 -10.72
CA THR A 266 22.66 5.37 -10.50
C THR A 266 22.12 6.63 -9.81
N CYS A 267 20.80 6.75 -9.61
CA CYS A 267 20.17 7.96 -9.05
C CYS A 267 20.41 8.19 -7.54
N GLY A 268 21.21 7.36 -6.87
CA GLY A 268 21.57 7.51 -5.45
C GLY A 268 20.46 7.08 -4.47
N LEU A 269 19.42 6.40 -4.95
CA LEU A 269 18.41 5.80 -4.08
C LEU A 269 18.89 4.45 -3.53
N GLU A 270 18.87 4.32 -2.21
CA GLU A 270 19.17 3.05 -1.52
C GLU A 270 17.93 2.51 -0.80
N PRO A 271 17.84 1.18 -0.61
CA PRO A 271 16.84 0.59 0.26
C PRO A 271 16.92 1.15 1.69
N TYR A 272 15.79 1.61 2.23
CA TYR A 272 15.70 2.09 3.61
C TYR A 272 15.19 1.01 4.58
N SER A 273 14.60 -0.09 4.09
CA SER A 273 14.08 -1.21 4.87
C SER A 273 14.83 -2.50 4.54
N GLU A 274 14.74 -3.48 5.44
CA GLU A 274 15.15 -4.84 5.09
C GLU A 274 14.21 -5.42 4.03
N GLN A 275 14.66 -6.48 3.35
CA GLN A 275 13.85 -7.17 2.36
C GLN A 275 12.55 -7.64 3.00
N PHE A 276 11.45 -7.39 2.29
CA PHE A 276 10.12 -7.75 2.75
C PHE A 276 10.02 -9.27 2.92
N LEU A 277 9.82 -9.76 4.15
CA LEU A 277 9.31 -11.11 4.36
C LEU A 277 7.85 -11.08 3.91
N ALA A 278 7.51 -11.83 2.86
CA ALA A 278 6.18 -11.80 2.26
C ALA A 278 5.11 -12.22 3.28
N TYR A 279 4.41 -11.24 3.87
CA TYR A 279 3.21 -11.50 4.65
C TYR A 279 2.15 -12.07 3.71
N VAL A 280 1.68 -13.29 3.99
CA VAL A 280 0.54 -13.89 3.29
C VAL A 280 -0.72 -13.49 4.05
N PRO A 281 -1.67 -12.78 3.43
CA PRO A 281 -2.94 -12.41 4.09
C PRO A 281 -3.66 -13.63 4.67
N GLU A 282 -4.35 -13.45 5.80
CA GLU A 282 -5.06 -14.53 6.48
C GLU A 282 -6.13 -15.17 5.60
N GLU A 283 -6.80 -14.38 4.76
CA GLU A 283 -7.82 -14.84 3.82
C GLU A 283 -7.25 -15.81 2.78
N ILE A 284 -6.00 -15.58 2.35
CA ILE A 284 -5.28 -16.48 1.44
C ILE A 284 -4.96 -17.80 2.15
N ARG A 285 -4.50 -17.72 3.41
CA ARG A 285 -4.22 -18.92 4.22
C ARG A 285 -5.47 -19.75 4.45
N MET A 286 -6.57 -19.13 4.89
CA MET A 286 -7.85 -19.78 5.10
C MET A 286 -8.38 -20.42 3.81
N PHE A 287 -8.17 -19.77 2.66
CA PHE A 287 -8.55 -20.33 1.37
C PHE A 287 -7.74 -21.58 1.03
N GLN A 288 -6.41 -21.59 1.25
CA GLN A 288 -5.56 -22.77 1.05
C GLN A 288 -5.96 -23.93 1.97
N GLU A 289 -6.20 -23.65 3.26
CA GLU A 289 -6.62 -24.66 4.25
C GLU A 289 -7.96 -25.29 3.85
N ASN A 290 -8.93 -24.46 3.43
CA ASN A 290 -10.23 -24.92 2.93
C ASN A 290 -10.12 -25.72 1.64
N PHE A 291 -9.22 -25.34 0.73
CA PHE A 291 -8.96 -26.05 -0.52
C PHE A 291 -8.41 -27.45 -0.24
N GLN A 292 -7.38 -27.55 0.61
CA GLN A 292 -6.72 -28.82 0.94
C GLN A 292 -7.69 -29.83 1.58
N THR A 293 -8.64 -29.35 2.38
CA THR A 293 -9.66 -30.21 3.03
C THR A 293 -10.63 -30.82 2.02
N LYS A 294 -10.90 -30.12 0.91
CA LYS A 294 -11.97 -30.45 -0.04
C LYS A 294 -11.48 -31.08 -1.34
N VAL A 295 -10.19 -30.95 -1.65
CA VAL A 295 -9.57 -31.46 -2.88
C VAL A 295 -8.28 -32.22 -2.53
N ALA A 296 -8.43 -33.43 -1.99
CA ALA A 296 -7.31 -34.18 -1.39
C ALA A 296 -6.18 -34.51 -2.37
N ASP A 297 -6.49 -34.75 -3.65
CA ASP A 297 -5.49 -35.12 -4.66
C ASP A 297 -4.69 -33.93 -5.22
N TRP A 298 -5.01 -32.71 -4.80
CA TRP A 298 -4.35 -31.49 -5.25
C TRP A 298 -3.74 -30.73 -4.07
N GLN A 299 -2.50 -30.27 -4.25
CA GLN A 299 -1.81 -29.36 -3.35
C GLN A 299 -1.78 -27.97 -3.97
N MET A 300 -2.11 -26.94 -3.19
CA MET A 300 -2.10 -25.55 -3.63
C MET A 300 -1.07 -24.73 -2.87
N GLU A 301 -0.07 -24.23 -3.58
CA GLU A 301 1.00 -23.42 -3.01
C GLU A 301 1.06 -22.03 -3.66
N PRO A 302 1.48 -20.99 -2.94
CA PRO A 302 1.71 -19.69 -3.55
C PRO A 302 2.84 -19.81 -4.59
N ALA A 303 2.67 -19.21 -5.76
CA ALA A 303 3.67 -19.33 -6.81
C ALA A 303 5.03 -18.76 -6.36
N ALA A 304 6.10 -19.53 -6.62
CA ALA A 304 7.48 -19.15 -6.32
C ALA A 304 8.28 -18.78 -7.58
N GLU A 305 7.82 -19.24 -8.75
CA GLU A 305 8.51 -19.14 -10.04
C GLU A 305 7.59 -18.54 -11.12
N PHE A 306 8.21 -18.14 -12.22
CA PHE A 306 7.48 -17.68 -13.39
C PHE A 306 6.92 -18.86 -14.16
N VAL A 307 5.74 -18.65 -14.75
CA VAL A 307 5.22 -19.56 -15.75
C VAL A 307 5.39 -18.90 -17.12
N PRO A 308 6.17 -19.51 -18.03
CA PRO A 308 6.26 -19.03 -19.39
C PRO A 308 4.90 -19.19 -20.06
N LEU A 309 4.49 -18.16 -20.78
CA LEU A 309 3.33 -18.19 -21.66
C LEU A 309 3.81 -18.24 -23.11
N GLU A 310 2.89 -18.31 -24.07
CA GLU A 310 3.26 -18.29 -25.49
C GLU A 310 4.05 -17.02 -25.84
N GLY A 311 5.14 -17.19 -26.59
CA GLY A 311 6.07 -16.11 -26.96
C GLY A 311 7.03 -15.72 -25.85
N GLU A 312 7.41 -14.44 -25.79
CA GLU A 312 8.32 -13.88 -24.78
C GLU A 312 7.57 -13.37 -23.52
N TYR A 313 6.38 -13.88 -23.27
CA TYR A 313 5.51 -13.45 -22.17
C TYR A 313 5.62 -14.38 -20.97
N TYR A 314 5.57 -13.80 -19.78
CA TYR A 314 5.60 -14.53 -18.52
C TYR A 314 4.40 -14.11 -17.66
N CYS A 315 3.89 -15.05 -16.86
CA CYS A 315 3.04 -14.72 -15.73
C CYS A 315 3.73 -15.09 -14.41
N PHE A 316 3.42 -14.33 -13.37
CA PHE A 316 3.76 -14.65 -12.01
C PHE A 316 2.44 -14.93 -11.27
N PRO A 317 1.95 -16.17 -11.33
CA PRO A 317 0.58 -16.50 -10.90
C PRO A 317 0.40 -16.36 -9.39
N ASP A 318 -0.85 -16.46 -8.93
CA ASP A 318 -1.16 -16.42 -7.50
C ASP A 318 -0.82 -17.72 -6.80
N PHE A 319 -1.14 -18.83 -7.46
CA PHE A 319 -0.90 -20.17 -6.96
C PHE A 319 -0.37 -21.10 -8.05
N VAL A 320 0.31 -22.14 -7.62
CA VAL A 320 0.57 -23.34 -8.39
C VAL A 320 -0.20 -24.48 -7.73
N LEU A 321 -0.93 -25.23 -8.52
CA LEU A 321 -1.65 -26.42 -8.10
C LEU A 321 -0.95 -27.65 -8.66
N THR A 322 -0.63 -28.59 -7.79
CA THR A 322 0.05 -29.84 -8.12
C THR A 322 -0.85 -31.02 -7.76
N HIS A 323 -1.17 -31.84 -8.75
CA HIS A 323 -1.92 -33.07 -8.54
C HIS A 323 -1.00 -34.22 -8.11
N ALA A 324 -1.52 -35.20 -7.38
CA ALA A 324 -0.81 -36.40 -6.96
C ALA A 324 -0.16 -37.21 -8.11
N SER A 325 -0.65 -37.06 -9.34
CA SER A 325 -0.05 -37.66 -10.54
C SER A 325 1.19 -36.92 -11.08
N GLY A 326 1.57 -35.78 -10.49
CA GLY A 326 2.63 -34.89 -10.97
C GLY A 326 2.18 -33.82 -11.98
N CYS A 327 0.89 -33.78 -12.33
CA CYS A 327 0.35 -32.70 -13.18
C CYS A 327 0.40 -31.37 -12.41
N THR A 328 0.91 -30.32 -13.04
CA THR A 328 1.01 -28.98 -12.45
C THR A 328 0.30 -27.95 -13.32
N VAL A 329 -0.40 -27.01 -12.68
CA VAL A 329 -1.07 -25.89 -13.37
C VAL A 329 -1.04 -24.65 -12.51
N ALA A 330 -0.82 -23.48 -13.12
CA ALA A 330 -0.86 -22.22 -12.40
C ALA A 330 -2.28 -21.65 -12.30
N LEU A 331 -2.51 -20.76 -11.34
CA LEU A 331 -3.77 -20.04 -11.13
C LEU A 331 -3.50 -18.55 -10.94
N GLU A 332 -4.13 -17.70 -11.77
CA GLU A 332 -4.08 -16.23 -11.66
C GLU A 332 -5.49 -15.68 -11.39
N LEU A 333 -5.60 -14.77 -10.41
CA LEU A 333 -6.85 -14.18 -9.94
C LEU A 333 -7.01 -12.71 -10.40
N PHE A 334 -8.12 -12.44 -11.07
CA PHE A 334 -8.48 -11.13 -11.61
C PHE A 334 -9.55 -10.45 -10.74
N HIS A 335 -9.15 -9.38 -10.05
CA HIS A 335 -9.97 -8.58 -9.13
C HIS A 335 -10.59 -7.36 -9.83
N PRO A 336 -11.52 -6.60 -9.20
CA PRO A 336 -12.31 -5.56 -9.85
C PRO A 336 -11.57 -4.48 -10.65
N TRP A 337 -10.28 -4.25 -10.39
CA TRP A 337 -9.45 -3.27 -11.08
C TRP A 337 -8.58 -3.88 -12.19
N HIS A 338 -8.76 -5.15 -12.53
CA HIS A 338 -7.93 -5.90 -13.49
C HIS A 338 -8.51 -5.98 -14.92
N ALA A 339 -9.49 -5.14 -15.29
CA ALA A 339 -10.19 -5.23 -16.57
C ALA A 339 -9.26 -5.28 -17.80
N ALA A 340 -8.38 -4.29 -17.97
CA ALA A 340 -7.47 -4.22 -19.11
C ALA A 340 -6.49 -5.40 -19.16
N HIS A 341 -5.96 -5.81 -18.01
CA HIS A 341 -5.06 -6.94 -17.91
C HIS A 341 -5.74 -8.28 -18.20
N LEU A 342 -6.99 -8.46 -17.75
CA LEU A 342 -7.78 -9.64 -18.07
C LEU A 342 -7.96 -9.75 -19.59
N THR A 343 -8.36 -8.67 -20.25
CA THR A 343 -8.50 -8.66 -21.71
C THR A 343 -7.18 -9.00 -22.42
N ALA A 344 -6.07 -8.40 -21.99
CA ALA A 344 -4.76 -8.72 -22.56
C ALA A 344 -4.35 -10.18 -22.31
N ARG A 345 -4.63 -10.74 -21.13
CA ARG A 345 -4.33 -12.14 -20.81
C ARG A 345 -5.18 -13.11 -21.64
N LEU A 346 -6.46 -12.81 -21.84
CA LEU A 346 -7.34 -13.63 -22.68
C LEU A 346 -6.84 -13.66 -24.12
N GLN A 347 -6.41 -12.52 -24.67
CA GLN A 347 -5.79 -12.45 -26.00
C GLN A 347 -4.48 -13.25 -26.07
N GLN A 348 -3.64 -13.17 -25.03
CA GLN A 348 -2.39 -13.95 -24.97
C GLN A 348 -2.61 -15.47 -24.94
N LEU A 349 -3.78 -15.92 -24.48
CA LEU A 349 -4.11 -17.33 -24.32
C LEU A 349 -5.06 -17.85 -25.40
N GLU A 350 -5.44 -17.01 -26.38
CA GLU A 350 -6.44 -17.34 -27.40
C GLU A 350 -6.01 -18.52 -28.30
N GLY A 351 -4.70 -18.79 -28.41
CA GLY A 351 -4.12 -19.93 -29.13
C GLY A 351 -3.58 -21.06 -28.26
N ALA A 352 -3.58 -20.90 -26.93
CA ALA A 352 -2.93 -21.85 -26.03
C ALA A 352 -3.68 -23.19 -25.97
N ALA A 353 -3.05 -24.24 -26.51
CA ALA A 353 -3.63 -25.58 -26.57
C ALA A 353 -3.59 -26.31 -25.21
N THR A 354 -2.58 -25.99 -24.40
CA THR A 354 -2.31 -26.66 -23.11
C THR A 354 -2.76 -25.81 -21.92
N PRO A 355 -3.26 -26.44 -20.83
CA PRO A 355 -3.66 -25.76 -19.61
C PRO A 355 -2.45 -25.28 -18.80
N THR A 356 -1.78 -24.22 -19.25
CA THR A 356 -0.67 -23.60 -18.52
C THR A 356 -1.16 -22.73 -17.36
N LEU A 357 -2.36 -22.14 -17.50
CA LEU A 357 -2.87 -21.15 -16.55
C LEU A 357 -4.39 -21.21 -16.38
N ILE A 358 -4.87 -21.39 -15.16
CA ILE A 358 -6.27 -21.23 -14.79
C ILE A 358 -6.55 -19.75 -14.49
N LEU A 359 -7.67 -19.23 -15.00
CA LEU A 359 -8.09 -17.85 -14.81
C LEU A 359 -9.28 -17.75 -13.85
N GLY A 360 -9.07 -17.18 -12.66
CA GLY A 360 -10.16 -16.81 -11.77
C GLY A 360 -10.59 -15.36 -12.01
N VAL A 361 -11.87 -15.09 -12.31
CA VAL A 361 -12.34 -13.72 -12.61
C VAL A 361 -13.41 -13.26 -11.62
N SER A 362 -13.19 -12.12 -10.97
CA SER A 362 -14.21 -11.52 -10.10
C SER A 362 -15.43 -11.10 -10.92
N ARG A 363 -16.63 -11.49 -10.47
CA ARG A 363 -17.91 -11.13 -11.10
C ARG A 363 -18.16 -9.63 -11.17
N ILE A 364 -17.45 -8.83 -10.37
CA ILE A 364 -17.52 -7.37 -10.44
C ILE A 364 -16.94 -6.86 -11.78
N LEU A 365 -15.90 -7.51 -12.32
CA LEU A 365 -15.33 -7.16 -13.63
C LEU A 365 -16.33 -7.35 -14.76
N LEU A 366 -17.19 -8.38 -14.65
CA LEU A 366 -18.21 -8.71 -15.64
C LEU A 366 -19.39 -7.73 -15.65
N LYS A 367 -19.40 -6.71 -14.77
CA LYS A 367 -20.34 -5.59 -14.88
C LYS A 367 -19.97 -4.65 -16.03
N ASP A 368 -18.72 -4.66 -16.47
CA ASP A 368 -18.29 -4.00 -17.69
C ASP A 368 -18.65 -4.89 -18.88
N THR A 369 -19.47 -4.38 -19.79
CA THR A 369 -19.99 -5.14 -20.93
C THR A 369 -18.90 -5.56 -21.91
N ALA A 370 -17.84 -4.75 -22.09
CA ALA A 370 -16.73 -5.09 -22.96
C ALA A 370 -15.90 -6.24 -22.36
N VAL A 371 -15.67 -6.19 -21.04
CA VAL A 371 -14.96 -7.27 -20.33
C VAL A 371 -15.78 -8.55 -20.31
N ALA A 372 -17.09 -8.45 -20.04
CA ALA A 372 -17.99 -9.59 -20.08
C ALA A 372 -17.98 -10.28 -21.45
N ALA A 373 -18.09 -9.50 -22.53
CA ALA A 373 -18.03 -10.04 -23.89
C ALA A 373 -16.68 -10.70 -24.20
N ALA A 374 -15.55 -10.11 -23.75
CA ALA A 374 -14.24 -10.72 -23.95
C ALA A 374 -14.09 -12.06 -23.21
N VAL A 375 -14.64 -12.17 -22.00
CA VAL A 375 -14.64 -13.40 -21.19
C VAL A 375 -15.54 -14.46 -21.81
N GLU A 376 -16.76 -14.08 -22.23
CA GLU A 376 -17.73 -14.99 -22.84
C GLU A 376 -17.26 -15.56 -24.18
N ASN A 377 -16.60 -14.73 -25.00
CA ASN A 377 -16.10 -15.15 -26.30
C ASN A 377 -14.75 -15.89 -26.25
N SER A 378 -14.11 -16.00 -25.08
CA SER A 378 -12.81 -16.66 -24.96
C SER A 378 -12.96 -18.18 -24.85
N PRO A 379 -12.50 -18.96 -25.84
CA PRO A 379 -12.55 -20.43 -25.77
C PRO A 379 -11.65 -20.96 -24.65
N TYR A 380 -10.54 -20.27 -24.39
CA TYR A 380 -9.63 -20.59 -23.30
C TYR A 380 -10.31 -20.43 -21.94
N PHE A 381 -10.98 -19.29 -21.70
CA PHE A 381 -11.70 -19.08 -20.44
C PHE A 381 -12.85 -20.07 -20.25
N ALA A 382 -13.55 -20.46 -21.31
CA ALA A 382 -14.60 -21.47 -21.23
C ALA A 382 -14.10 -22.83 -20.71
N ARG A 383 -12.84 -23.18 -21.02
CA ARG A 383 -12.19 -24.44 -20.60
C ARG A 383 -11.47 -24.32 -19.25
N PHE A 384 -10.72 -23.24 -19.05
CA PHE A 384 -9.78 -23.08 -17.94
C PHE A 384 -10.06 -21.86 -17.05
N GLY A 385 -11.28 -21.34 -17.11
CA GLY A 385 -11.72 -20.18 -16.35
C GLY A 385 -12.83 -20.49 -15.35
N PHE A 386 -12.89 -19.71 -14.28
CA PHE A 386 -14.02 -19.68 -13.36
C PHE A 386 -14.28 -18.26 -12.84
N THR A 387 -15.48 -18.03 -12.29
CA THR A 387 -15.83 -16.72 -11.72
C THR A 387 -16.02 -16.78 -10.22
N PHE A 388 -15.67 -15.70 -9.52
CA PHE A 388 -15.80 -15.59 -8.06
C PHE A 388 -16.37 -14.24 -7.62
N ARG A 389 -16.81 -14.11 -6.36
CA ARG A 389 -17.27 -12.82 -5.82
C ARG A 389 -16.08 -12.04 -5.24
N GLU A 390 -15.84 -12.19 -3.94
CA GLU A 390 -14.71 -11.58 -3.23
C GLU A 390 -13.49 -12.49 -3.23
N MET A 391 -13.69 -13.78 -2.91
CA MET A 391 -12.67 -14.82 -2.94
C MET A 391 -13.12 -16.03 -3.78
N PRO A 392 -12.18 -16.78 -4.39
CA PRO A 392 -12.48 -18.03 -5.07
C PRO A 392 -13.16 -19.05 -4.16
N THR A 393 -14.08 -19.84 -4.72
CA THR A 393 -14.66 -21.00 -4.03
C THR A 393 -14.02 -22.27 -4.54
N VAL A 394 -13.87 -23.26 -3.65
CA VAL A 394 -13.27 -24.55 -4.00
C VAL A 394 -14.04 -25.25 -5.12
N GLU A 395 -15.36 -25.17 -5.11
CA GLU A 395 -16.22 -25.77 -6.15
C GLU A 395 -15.95 -25.21 -7.55
N GLY A 396 -15.77 -23.88 -7.65
CA GLY A 396 -15.48 -23.23 -8.93
C GLY A 396 -14.16 -23.71 -9.54
N ILE A 397 -13.16 -23.97 -8.69
CA ILE A 397 -11.84 -24.43 -9.12
C ILE A 397 -11.85 -25.92 -9.44
N LYS A 398 -12.54 -26.74 -8.63
CA LYS A 398 -12.56 -28.20 -8.79
C LYS A 398 -12.99 -28.63 -10.20
N LYS A 399 -14.06 -28.02 -10.73
CA LYS A 399 -14.55 -28.29 -12.08
C LYS A 399 -13.47 -28.04 -13.14
N VAL A 400 -12.69 -26.97 -12.98
CA VAL A 400 -11.62 -26.63 -13.91
C VAL A 400 -10.45 -27.62 -13.79
N LEU A 401 -10.08 -28.02 -12.56
CA LEU A 401 -9.00 -28.98 -12.33
C LEU A 401 -9.29 -30.35 -12.93
N GLU A 402 -10.55 -30.80 -12.92
CA GLU A 402 -10.98 -32.04 -13.58
C GLU A 402 -10.74 -31.96 -15.10
N GLN A 403 -11.06 -30.82 -15.73
CA GLN A 403 -10.79 -30.57 -17.15
C GLN A 403 -9.28 -30.58 -17.44
N VAL A 404 -8.48 -29.89 -16.61
CA VAL A 404 -7.01 -29.85 -16.74
C VAL A 404 -6.41 -31.26 -16.71
N LEU A 405 -6.88 -32.12 -15.81
CA LEU A 405 -6.39 -33.51 -15.70
C LEU A 405 -6.76 -34.38 -16.89
N GLN A 406 -7.95 -34.20 -17.47
CA GLN A 406 -8.36 -34.95 -18.65
C GLN A 406 -7.47 -34.61 -19.84
N GLU A 407 -7.19 -33.33 -20.03
CA GLU A 407 -6.40 -32.85 -21.16
C GLU A 407 -4.89 -33.03 -20.98
N SER A 408 -4.39 -33.09 -19.74
CA SER A 408 -2.96 -33.39 -19.48
C SER A 408 -2.61 -34.87 -19.68
N LYS A 409 -3.62 -35.74 -19.89
CA LYS A 409 -3.47 -37.16 -20.18
C LYS A 409 -3.61 -37.50 -21.67
N SER A 410 -4.08 -36.54 -22.47
CA SER A 410 -4.18 -36.64 -23.94
C SER A 410 -2.94 -36.04 -24.58
#